data_AF-A0A178DGT2-F1
#
_entry.id   AF-A0A178DGT2-F1
#
_cell.length_a   1.000
_cell.length_b   1.000
_cell.length_c   1.000
_cell.angle_alpha   90.00
_cell.angle_beta   90.00
_cell.angle_gamma   90.00
#
_symmetry.space_group_name_H-M   'P 1'
#
loop_
_entity.id
_entity.type
_entity.pdbx_description
1 polymer ?
#
loop_
_entity_poly.entity_id
_entity_poly.type
_entity_poly.pdbx_seq_one_letter_code
_entity_poly.pdbx_strand_id
1 'polypeptide(L)'
;MTSVCYREDTCSTNPREPITMPPDVRSPNVIAGEPVSAKFPTWKSSGSVESTEPDAEQTTSPKSGAVDINQAVFDKYQQLPDPPSPLPVRHRHFVHCMPPEPPTYRKFSVFTAGSIEMGKAVQWQPLMVQMLSHLPITVNNPRRGHWDPAVTPEAKDEAFRRQVEWELGAMEQADVICFFFDVNTLSPVTMLELGIWAELEKVVVCCDPRFWRGGNVHIVCERYDIPLVGNFEELVPAIKKMLVQKGMQLDKQGDLVGANVHTEKPKPVKKAILEKENTELLKQVADLQAQLRQLSG
;
A
#
# COMPACT_ATOMS: atom_id res chain seq x y z
N MET A 1 -10.95 34.03 -63.21
CA MET A 1 -10.91 33.58 -61.80
C MET A 1 -9.89 32.46 -61.71
N THR A 2 -9.00 32.60 -60.75
CA THR A 2 -7.59 32.17 -60.79
C THR A 2 -7.42 30.70 -60.41
N SER A 3 -6.52 30.03 -61.13
CA SER A 3 -6.12 28.63 -60.94
C SER A 3 -5.29 28.44 -59.67
N VAL A 4 -5.54 27.34 -58.97
CA VAL A 4 -4.85 26.93 -57.74
C VAL A 4 -3.54 26.22 -58.10
N CYS A 5 -2.41 26.74 -57.63
CA CYS A 5 -1.13 26.04 -57.63
C CYS A 5 -0.85 25.48 -56.23
N TYR A 6 -0.73 24.16 -56.13
CA TYR A 6 -0.15 23.47 -54.97
C TYR A 6 1.36 23.70 -54.95
N ARG A 7 1.92 24.00 -53.77
CA ARG A 7 3.36 23.88 -53.49
C ARG A 7 3.55 22.80 -52.43
N GLU A 8 4.36 21.81 -52.79
CA GLU A 8 4.92 20.80 -51.90
C GLU A 8 6.04 21.45 -51.08
N ASP A 9 5.98 21.36 -49.75
CA ASP A 9 7.11 21.68 -48.88
C ASP A 9 7.69 20.40 -48.27
N THR A 10 9.01 20.34 -48.35
CA THR A 10 9.85 19.16 -48.23
C THR A 10 10.21 18.84 -46.77
N CYS A 11 10.32 17.53 -46.51
CA CYS A 11 10.74 16.93 -45.25
C CYS A 11 12.18 17.36 -44.89
N SER A 12 12.35 18.11 -43.79
CA SER A 12 13.66 18.38 -43.18
C SER A 12 13.88 17.41 -42.01
N THR A 13 14.82 16.49 -42.20
CA THR A 13 15.31 15.58 -41.16
C THR A 13 16.47 16.24 -40.43
N ASN A 14 16.29 16.57 -39.15
CA ASN A 14 17.38 16.97 -38.27
C ASN A 14 17.68 15.83 -37.27
N PRO A 15 18.94 15.37 -37.14
CA PRO A 15 19.30 14.34 -36.17
C PRO A 15 19.23 14.89 -34.74
N ARG A 16 18.60 14.13 -33.83
CA ARG A 16 18.48 14.46 -32.41
C ARG A 16 19.84 14.29 -31.72
N GLU A 17 20.31 15.34 -31.04
CA GLU A 17 21.43 15.24 -30.10
C GLU A 17 21.03 14.44 -28.85
N PRO A 18 21.95 13.63 -28.27
CA PRO A 18 21.68 12.88 -27.05
C PRO A 18 21.63 13.79 -25.81
N ILE A 19 20.56 13.65 -25.04
CA ILE A 19 20.36 14.34 -23.76
C ILE A 19 21.41 13.84 -22.76
N THR A 20 22.33 14.72 -22.34
CA THR A 20 23.28 14.48 -21.25
C THR A 20 22.69 14.93 -19.92
N MET A 21 22.67 14.04 -18.93
CA MET A 21 22.27 14.36 -17.55
C MET A 21 23.34 15.24 -16.89
N PRO A 22 22.99 16.30 -16.15
CA PRO A 22 23.97 17.13 -15.45
C PRO A 22 24.59 16.37 -14.25
N PRO A 23 25.85 16.66 -13.88
CA PRO A 23 26.52 15.99 -12.78
C PRO A 23 25.99 16.43 -11.41
N ASP A 24 26.08 15.49 -10.48
CA ASP A 24 25.57 15.52 -9.11
C ASP A 24 26.10 16.71 -8.29
N VAL A 25 25.21 17.62 -7.89
CA VAL A 25 25.56 18.78 -7.05
C VAL A 25 25.58 18.33 -5.59
N ARG A 26 26.78 18.06 -5.07
CA ARG A 26 27.02 17.85 -3.63
C ARG A 26 26.54 19.08 -2.84
N SER A 27 25.55 18.88 -1.97
CA SER A 27 25.14 19.86 -0.96
C SER A 27 26.17 19.93 0.19
N PRO A 28 26.39 21.11 0.79
CA PRO A 28 27.44 21.32 1.78
C PRO A 28 27.11 20.72 3.16
N ASN A 29 28.17 20.29 3.86
CA ASN A 29 28.20 19.72 5.20
C ASN A 29 27.30 20.48 6.20
N VAL A 30 26.36 19.76 6.82
CA VAL A 30 25.65 20.20 8.02
C VAL A 30 26.09 19.31 9.19
N ILE A 31 26.52 19.97 10.26
CA ILE A 31 27.08 19.39 11.48
C ILE A 31 26.02 18.47 12.13
N ALA A 32 26.45 17.24 12.46
CA ALA A 32 25.60 16.22 13.08
C ALA A 32 25.13 16.66 14.47
N GLY A 33 23.81 16.80 14.64
CA GLY A 33 23.16 16.78 15.96
C GLY A 33 22.93 15.34 16.41
N GLU A 34 22.97 15.11 17.73
CA GLU A 34 22.83 13.78 18.33
C GLU A 34 21.43 13.17 18.11
N PRO A 35 21.33 11.85 17.92
CA PRO A 35 20.06 11.16 17.64
C PRO A 35 19.18 11.05 18.90
N VAL A 36 17.93 11.49 18.79
CA VAL A 36 16.90 11.15 19.78
C VAL A 36 16.40 9.74 19.48
N SER A 37 16.75 8.79 20.34
CA SER A 37 16.39 7.37 20.23
C SER A 37 14.97 7.13 20.74
N ALA A 38 14.00 6.98 19.83
CA ALA A 38 12.72 6.36 20.16
C ALA A 38 12.93 4.83 20.23
N LYS A 39 13.02 4.29 21.45
CA LYS A 39 13.08 2.84 21.68
C LYS A 39 11.71 2.23 21.41
N PHE A 40 11.57 1.53 20.28
CA PHE A 40 10.41 0.68 20.00
C PHE A 40 10.54 -0.65 20.77
N PRO A 41 9.53 -1.06 21.58
CA PRO A 41 9.56 -2.36 22.25
C PRO A 41 9.28 -3.49 21.23
N THR A 42 10.11 -4.53 21.24
CA THR A 42 9.82 -5.80 20.52
C THR A 42 8.81 -6.62 21.31
N TRP A 43 7.72 -7.04 20.66
CA TRP A 43 6.65 -7.82 21.30
C TRP A 43 6.90 -9.32 21.14
N LYS A 44 6.91 -10.06 22.26
CA LYS A 44 6.81 -11.53 22.32
C LYS A 44 5.37 -11.91 22.67
N SER A 45 4.80 -12.88 21.97
CA SER A 45 3.50 -13.47 22.30
C SER A 45 3.59 -14.22 23.64
N SER A 46 2.62 -13.98 24.52
CA SER A 46 2.45 -14.72 25.77
C SER A 46 1.31 -15.73 25.62
N GLY A 47 1.61 -16.99 25.87
CA GLY A 47 0.66 -18.08 26.06
C GLY A 47 1.25 -19.03 27.09
N SER A 48 0.64 -19.08 28.27
CA SER A 48 1.08 -19.89 29.41
C SER A 48 0.62 -21.34 29.22
N VAL A 49 1.55 -22.29 29.20
CA VAL A 49 1.30 -23.69 29.59
C VAL A 49 2.50 -24.21 30.39
N GLU A 50 2.13 -24.95 31.41
CA GLU A 50 2.84 -25.66 32.48
C GLU A 50 4.23 -26.24 32.17
N SER A 51 5.06 -26.22 33.21
CA SER A 51 6.47 -26.55 33.26
C SER A 51 6.80 -28.05 33.16
N THR A 52 7.62 -28.40 32.17
CA THR A 52 8.60 -29.51 32.21
C THR A 52 9.89 -29.04 31.54
N GLU A 53 11.04 -29.39 32.14
CA GLU A 53 12.40 -28.92 31.81
C GLU A 53 12.84 -29.20 30.36
N PRO A 54 13.82 -28.44 29.81
CA PRO A 54 14.04 -28.33 28.37
C PRO A 54 14.99 -29.40 27.84
N ASP A 55 14.56 -30.13 26.82
CA ASP A 55 15.49 -30.72 25.84
C ASP A 55 16.02 -29.60 24.93
N ALA A 56 17.32 -29.65 24.67
CA ALA A 56 18.11 -28.62 24.02
C ALA A 56 17.56 -28.24 22.62
N GLU A 57 16.77 -27.17 22.56
CA GLU A 57 16.36 -26.57 21.31
C GLU A 57 17.53 -25.75 20.74
N GLN A 58 17.99 -26.16 19.56
CA GLN A 58 19.02 -25.47 18.80
C GLN A 58 18.59 -24.04 18.50
N THR A 59 19.06 -23.10 19.32
CA THR A 59 19.11 -21.68 19.00
C THR A 59 19.96 -21.50 17.75
N THR A 60 19.32 -21.50 16.57
CA THR A 60 20.00 -21.08 15.34
C THR A 60 20.23 -19.58 15.46
N SER A 61 21.45 -19.22 15.83
CA SER A 61 21.98 -17.87 15.71
C SER A 61 21.69 -17.33 14.29
N PRO A 62 21.34 -16.04 14.11
CA PRO A 62 21.13 -15.48 12.78
C PRO A 62 22.40 -15.71 11.95
N LYS A 63 22.24 -16.20 10.72
CA LYS A 63 23.35 -16.29 9.78
C LYS A 63 23.88 -14.86 9.55
N SER A 64 25.17 -14.68 9.80
CA SER A 64 25.94 -13.46 9.51
C SER A 64 25.62 -12.95 8.09
N GLY A 65 24.90 -11.82 7.98
CA GLY A 65 24.59 -11.15 6.70
C GLY A 65 23.13 -10.70 6.49
N ALA A 66 22.16 -11.15 7.32
CA ALA A 66 20.76 -10.74 7.19
C ALA A 66 20.58 -9.21 7.32
N VAL A 67 19.80 -8.59 6.42
CA VAL A 67 19.44 -7.16 6.51
C VAL A 67 18.26 -7.02 7.47
N ASP A 68 18.44 -6.22 8.54
CA ASP A 68 17.37 -5.86 9.47
C ASP A 68 16.55 -4.69 8.92
N ILE A 69 15.42 -5.01 8.30
CA ILE A 69 14.47 -4.02 7.74
C ILE A 69 13.69 -3.29 8.86
N ASN A 70 13.68 -3.85 10.07
CA ASN A 70 13.02 -3.27 11.24
C ASN A 70 13.92 -2.33 12.05
N GLN A 71 15.17 -2.14 11.62
CA GLN A 71 16.05 -1.16 12.25
C GLN A 71 15.43 0.25 12.20
N ALA A 72 15.53 0.98 13.31
CA ALA A 72 15.05 2.35 13.39
C ALA A 72 15.80 3.24 12.38
N VAL A 73 15.03 3.97 11.58
CA VAL A 73 15.54 4.96 10.62
C VAL A 73 15.28 6.35 11.16
N PHE A 74 16.29 7.22 11.09
CA PHE A 74 16.15 8.62 11.50
C PHE A 74 15.23 9.36 10.52
N ASP A 75 14.12 9.89 11.05
CA ASP A 75 13.16 10.68 10.27
C ASP A 75 13.64 12.11 10.05
N LYS A 76 14.60 12.26 9.14
CA LYS A 76 15.22 13.54 8.77
C LYS A 76 14.21 14.63 8.41
N TYR A 77 13.06 14.26 7.87
CA TYR A 77 12.06 15.20 7.34
C TYR A 77 10.84 15.37 8.23
N GLN A 78 10.84 14.76 9.43
CA GLN A 78 9.75 14.83 10.41
C GLN A 78 8.39 14.49 9.77
N GLN A 79 8.37 13.39 9.04
CA GLN A 79 7.21 12.89 8.31
C GLN A 79 6.22 12.16 9.23
N LEU A 80 6.71 11.62 10.35
CA LEU A 80 5.91 10.90 11.33
C LEU A 80 5.68 11.77 12.58
N PRO A 81 4.44 11.82 13.10
CA PRO A 81 4.16 12.46 14.37
C PRO A 81 4.70 11.61 15.52
N ASP A 82 4.83 12.26 16.69
CA ASP A 82 5.04 11.51 17.93
C ASP A 82 3.85 10.56 18.18
N PRO A 83 4.10 9.31 18.59
CA PRO A 83 3.03 8.40 18.96
C PRO A 83 2.18 8.99 20.11
N PRO A 84 0.86 8.78 20.10
CA PRO A 84 0.00 9.27 21.18
C PRO A 84 0.40 8.64 22.53
N SER A 85 0.29 9.43 23.59
CA SER A 85 0.54 8.99 24.97
C SER A 85 -0.69 9.28 25.84
N PRO A 86 -1.40 8.26 26.36
CA PRO A 86 -1.13 6.83 26.19
C PRO A 86 -1.44 6.31 24.77
N LEU A 87 -0.83 5.19 24.41
CA LEU A 87 -1.15 4.48 23.16
C LEU A 87 -2.63 4.01 23.15
N PRO A 88 -3.26 3.88 21.97
CA PRO A 88 -4.62 3.39 21.87
C PRO A 88 -4.75 1.99 22.47
N VAL A 89 -5.84 1.75 23.19
CA VAL A 89 -6.16 0.42 23.71
C VAL A 89 -6.45 -0.51 22.54
N ARG A 90 -5.70 -1.59 22.42
CA ARG A 90 -5.85 -2.57 21.35
C ARG A 90 -7.19 -3.28 21.43
N HIS A 91 -7.92 -3.32 20.33
CA HIS A 91 -9.20 -4.01 20.22
C HIS A 91 -8.99 -5.52 20.19
N ARG A 92 -9.85 -6.30 20.87
CA ARG A 92 -9.76 -7.78 20.95
C ARG A 92 -9.81 -8.49 19.59
N HIS A 93 -10.48 -7.88 18.62
CA HIS A 93 -10.59 -8.39 17.25
C HIS A 93 -9.51 -7.85 16.29
N PHE A 94 -8.62 -6.97 16.74
CA PHE A 94 -7.56 -6.42 15.90
C PHE A 94 -6.49 -7.49 15.58
N VAL A 95 -6.22 -7.67 14.29
CA VAL A 95 -5.22 -8.61 13.79
C VAL A 95 -4.14 -7.84 13.03
N HIS A 96 -2.88 -8.14 13.33
CA HIS A 96 -1.73 -7.60 12.59
C HIS A 96 -1.04 -8.77 11.89
N CYS A 97 -1.07 -8.77 10.57
CA CYS A 97 -0.48 -9.80 9.71
C CYS A 97 0.82 -9.28 9.10
N MET A 98 1.83 -10.14 9.01
CA MET A 98 3.10 -9.89 8.32
C MET A 98 3.50 -11.14 7.54
N PRO A 99 4.26 -11.02 6.43
CA PRO A 99 4.81 -12.16 5.74
C PRO A 99 5.95 -12.81 6.57
N PRO A 100 6.22 -14.12 6.40
CA PRO A 100 5.67 -15.00 5.37
C PRO A 100 4.32 -15.66 5.69
N GLU A 101 3.79 -15.47 6.90
CA GLU A 101 2.55 -16.13 7.32
C GLU A 101 1.34 -15.65 6.48
N PRO A 102 0.46 -16.56 6.05
CA PRO A 102 -0.76 -16.17 5.34
C PRO A 102 -1.61 -15.19 6.18
N PRO A 103 -2.16 -14.12 5.60
CA PRO A 103 -2.96 -13.18 6.36
C PRO A 103 -4.27 -13.79 6.86
N THR A 104 -4.64 -13.45 8.09
CA THR A 104 -5.98 -13.73 8.64
C THR A 104 -6.86 -12.49 8.53
N TYR A 105 -7.98 -12.60 7.82
CA TYR A 105 -8.86 -11.47 7.55
C TYR A 105 -10.05 -11.38 8.51
N ARG A 106 -10.32 -10.16 8.97
CA ARG A 106 -11.60 -9.71 9.53
C ARG A 106 -12.51 -9.21 8.41
N LYS A 107 -13.75 -8.81 8.74
CA LYS A 107 -14.67 -8.23 7.76
C LYS A 107 -14.10 -6.99 7.07
N PHE A 108 -13.32 -6.19 7.80
CA PHE A 108 -12.62 -5.03 7.29
C PHE A 108 -11.11 -5.19 7.45
N SER A 109 -10.36 -4.77 6.44
CA SER A 109 -8.91 -4.90 6.39
C SER A 109 -8.23 -3.72 5.70
N VAL A 110 -7.03 -3.37 6.18
CA VAL A 110 -6.17 -2.33 5.64
C VAL A 110 -4.84 -2.94 5.23
N PHE A 111 -4.36 -2.63 4.02
CA PHE A 111 -3.01 -2.97 3.58
C PHE A 111 -2.11 -1.72 3.63
N THR A 112 -0.94 -1.83 4.26
CA THR A 112 0.02 -0.72 4.40
C THR A 112 1.07 -0.76 3.29
N ALA A 113 0.67 -0.38 2.07
CA ALA A 113 1.57 -0.23 0.92
C ALA A 113 2.43 1.03 1.06
N GLY A 114 3.63 1.03 0.49
CA GLY A 114 4.49 2.21 0.58
C GLY A 114 5.96 1.89 0.75
N SER A 115 6.70 2.94 1.04
CA SER A 115 8.14 2.90 1.21
C SER A 115 8.57 1.90 2.29
N ILE A 116 9.39 0.94 1.90
CA ILE A 116 10.20 0.07 2.77
C ILE A 116 11.66 0.18 2.33
N GLU A 117 11.90 -0.02 1.03
CA GLU A 117 13.19 0.11 0.34
C GLU A 117 14.37 -0.53 1.10
N MET A 118 14.23 -1.83 1.41
CA MET A 118 15.22 -2.61 2.16
C MET A 118 15.62 -1.97 3.50
N GLY A 119 14.66 -1.35 4.18
CA GLY A 119 14.86 -0.75 5.50
C GLY A 119 15.31 0.71 5.47
N LYS A 120 15.39 1.37 4.30
CA LYS A 120 15.72 2.82 4.23
C LYS A 120 14.57 3.73 4.64
N ALA A 121 13.33 3.27 4.51
CA ALA A 121 12.17 4.09 4.84
C ALA A 121 11.98 4.22 6.35
N VAL A 122 11.50 5.39 6.80
CA VAL A 122 11.05 5.61 8.18
C VAL A 122 10.06 4.53 8.61
N GLN A 123 10.04 4.21 9.91
CA GLN A 123 9.23 3.12 10.48
C GLN A 123 7.74 3.51 10.59
N TRP A 124 7.11 3.83 9.46
CA TRP A 124 5.74 4.32 9.40
C TRP A 124 4.70 3.19 9.52
N GLN A 125 4.99 1.97 9.04
CA GLN A 125 4.06 0.84 9.16
C GLN A 125 3.80 0.43 10.61
N PRO A 126 4.82 0.28 11.48
CA PRO A 126 4.59 0.03 12.91
C PRO A 126 3.73 1.11 13.57
N LEU A 127 3.95 2.38 13.25
CA LEU A 127 3.13 3.48 13.76
C LEU A 127 1.68 3.37 13.25
N MET A 128 1.47 3.08 11.96
CA MET A 128 0.14 2.89 11.39
C MET A 128 -0.62 1.74 12.07
N VAL A 129 0.05 0.60 12.31
CA VAL A 129 -0.51 -0.54 13.04
C VAL A 129 -0.96 -0.12 14.44
N GLN A 130 -0.15 0.66 15.17
CA GLN A 130 -0.52 1.17 16.49
C GLN A 130 -1.73 2.12 16.42
N MET A 131 -1.71 3.06 15.48
CA MET A 131 -2.78 4.05 15.28
C MET A 131 -4.12 3.41 14.93
N LEU A 132 -4.12 2.25 14.24
CA LEU A 132 -5.33 1.50 13.88
C LEU A 132 -5.69 0.37 14.87
N SER A 133 -4.86 0.12 15.88
CA SER A 133 -5.00 -1.04 16.79
C SER A 133 -6.29 -1.05 17.61
N HIS A 134 -6.93 0.11 17.78
CA HIS A 134 -8.20 0.28 18.48
C HIS A 134 -9.42 -0.15 17.65
N LEU A 135 -9.25 -0.56 16.39
CA LEU A 135 -10.33 -0.96 15.49
C LEU A 135 -10.45 -2.49 15.39
N PRO A 136 -11.65 -3.05 15.17
CA PRO A 136 -11.88 -4.49 15.02
C PRO A 136 -11.49 -5.05 13.63
N ILE A 137 -10.33 -4.68 13.10
CA ILE A 137 -9.92 -4.94 11.71
C ILE A 137 -8.65 -5.81 11.60
N THR A 138 -8.34 -6.25 10.37
CA THR A 138 -7.01 -6.77 10.02
C THR A 138 -6.15 -5.65 9.43
N VAL A 139 -4.88 -5.54 9.85
CA VAL A 139 -3.86 -4.73 9.18
C VAL A 139 -2.79 -5.66 8.61
N ASN A 140 -2.65 -5.63 7.28
CA ASN A 140 -1.66 -6.38 6.53
C ASN A 140 -0.43 -5.48 6.31
N ASN A 141 0.66 -5.81 6.99
CA ASN A 141 1.91 -5.06 6.92
C ASN A 141 2.97 -5.86 6.16
N PRO A 142 3.38 -5.43 4.95
CA PRO A 142 4.38 -6.15 4.16
C PRO A 142 5.81 -6.03 4.71
N ARG A 143 6.07 -5.08 5.61
CA ARG A 143 7.40 -4.88 6.21
C ARG A 143 7.70 -6.00 7.22
N ARG A 144 8.58 -6.93 6.83
CA ARG A 144 9.11 -8.00 7.71
C ARG A 144 10.54 -7.71 8.13
N GLY A 145 10.91 -8.14 9.33
CA GLY A 145 12.15 -7.71 9.99
C GLY A 145 13.45 -8.24 9.41
N HIS A 146 13.51 -9.51 8.99
CA HIS A 146 14.73 -10.09 8.45
C HIS A 146 14.55 -10.42 6.97
N TRP A 147 15.44 -9.87 6.14
CA TRP A 147 15.55 -10.24 4.74
C TRP A 147 16.88 -10.93 4.49
N ASP A 148 16.81 -12.13 3.90
CA ASP A 148 18.00 -12.90 3.55
C ASP A 148 18.67 -12.22 2.33
N PRO A 149 19.93 -11.74 2.45
CA PRO A 149 20.64 -11.06 1.36
C PRO A 149 20.90 -11.97 0.15
N ALA A 150 20.79 -13.29 0.31
CA ALA A 150 20.94 -14.23 -0.79
C ALA A 150 19.71 -14.23 -1.73
N VAL A 151 18.58 -13.70 -1.28
CA VAL A 151 17.34 -13.63 -2.07
C VAL A 151 17.52 -12.62 -3.19
N THR A 152 17.36 -13.08 -4.43
CA THR A 152 17.49 -12.23 -5.61
C THR A 152 16.15 -11.63 -6.02
N PRO A 153 16.11 -10.44 -6.63
CA PRO A 153 14.88 -9.85 -7.15
C PRO A 153 14.47 -10.50 -8.50
N GLU A 154 14.58 -11.82 -8.61
CA GLU A 154 14.25 -12.59 -9.81
C GLU A 154 13.00 -13.42 -9.55
N ALA A 155 12.05 -13.45 -10.50
CA ALA A 155 10.76 -14.13 -10.33
C ALA A 155 10.85 -15.66 -10.09
N LYS A 156 12.01 -16.28 -10.37
CA LYS A 156 12.29 -17.70 -10.10
C LYS A 156 12.80 -17.96 -8.68
N ASP A 157 13.24 -16.93 -7.96
CA ASP A 157 13.59 -17.06 -6.54
C ASP A 157 12.30 -17.22 -5.73
N GLU A 158 12.16 -18.36 -5.04
CA GLU A 158 10.93 -18.68 -4.32
C GLU A 158 10.65 -17.73 -3.17
N ALA A 159 11.67 -17.25 -2.46
CA ALA A 159 11.49 -16.38 -1.31
C ALA A 159 11.06 -14.97 -1.73
N PHE A 160 11.64 -14.48 -2.84
CA PHE A 160 11.20 -13.24 -3.48
C PHE A 160 9.77 -13.36 -4.00
N ARG A 161 9.48 -14.44 -4.75
CA ARG A 161 8.15 -14.70 -5.29
C ARG A 161 7.09 -14.77 -4.20
N ARG A 162 7.34 -15.49 -3.10
CA ARG A 162 6.41 -15.59 -1.96
C ARG A 162 6.09 -14.22 -1.36
N GLN A 163 7.08 -13.33 -1.24
CA GLN A 163 6.84 -11.96 -0.75
C GLN A 163 5.91 -11.19 -1.72
N VAL A 164 6.23 -11.20 -3.01
CA VAL A 164 5.45 -10.47 -4.02
C VAL A 164 4.02 -11.02 -4.14
N GLU A 165 3.85 -12.34 -4.13
CA GLU A 165 2.52 -12.97 -4.18
C GLU A 165 1.72 -12.70 -2.90
N TRP A 166 2.37 -12.66 -1.73
CA TRP A 166 1.73 -12.25 -0.47
C TRP A 166 1.21 -10.81 -0.54
N GLU A 167 2.03 -9.89 -1.05
CA GLU A 167 1.67 -8.47 -1.20
C GLU A 167 0.49 -8.29 -2.16
N LEU A 168 0.56 -8.90 -3.35
CA LEU A 168 -0.51 -8.84 -4.35
C LEU A 168 -1.81 -9.44 -3.83
N GLY A 169 -1.75 -10.63 -3.22
CA GLY A 169 -2.93 -11.30 -2.66
C GLY A 169 -3.56 -10.52 -1.50
N ALA A 170 -2.73 -9.93 -0.64
CA ALA A 170 -3.23 -9.11 0.47
C ALA A 170 -3.83 -7.78 0.01
N MET A 171 -3.27 -7.14 -1.02
CA MET A 171 -3.89 -5.97 -1.65
C MET A 171 -5.21 -6.31 -2.35
N GLU A 172 -5.32 -7.47 -3.02
CA GLU A 172 -6.58 -7.96 -3.60
C GLU A 172 -7.69 -8.05 -2.56
N GLN A 173 -7.39 -8.64 -1.40
CA GLN A 173 -8.35 -8.86 -0.32
C GLN A 173 -8.61 -7.63 0.57
N ALA A 174 -7.76 -6.61 0.54
CA ALA A 174 -7.91 -5.43 1.39
C ALA A 174 -9.16 -4.58 1.05
N ASP A 175 -9.81 -4.03 2.08
CA ASP A 175 -10.89 -3.05 1.93
C ASP A 175 -10.36 -1.64 1.69
N VAL A 176 -9.18 -1.35 2.25
CA VAL A 176 -8.44 -0.10 2.05
C VAL A 176 -6.97 -0.43 1.82
N ILE A 177 -6.37 0.19 0.81
CA ILE A 177 -4.93 0.17 0.58
C ILE A 177 -4.43 1.60 0.85
N CYS A 178 -3.61 1.77 1.87
CA CYS A 178 -2.95 3.04 2.10
C CYS A 178 -1.54 3.01 1.50
N PHE A 179 -1.19 4.03 0.74
CA PHE A 179 0.15 4.26 0.22
C PHE A 179 0.84 5.38 0.99
N PHE A 180 2.04 5.13 1.50
CA PHE A 180 2.90 6.16 2.07
C PHE A 180 4.21 6.26 1.29
N PHE A 181 4.51 7.45 0.78
CA PHE A 181 5.74 7.76 0.07
C PHE A 181 6.70 8.56 0.97
N ASP A 182 7.75 7.90 1.46
CA ASP A 182 8.82 8.54 2.22
C ASP A 182 9.71 9.39 1.29
N VAL A 183 9.89 10.66 1.64
CA VAL A 183 10.72 11.64 0.94
C VAL A 183 12.17 11.15 0.72
N ASN A 184 12.71 10.32 1.61
CA ASN A 184 14.07 9.76 1.49
C ASN A 184 14.19 8.55 0.55
N THR A 185 13.12 8.13 -0.12
CA THR A 185 13.08 6.89 -0.89
C THR A 185 12.76 7.12 -2.37
N LEU A 186 13.03 6.11 -3.19
CA LEU A 186 12.65 6.09 -4.61
C LEU A 186 11.29 5.42 -4.83
N SER A 187 10.98 4.38 -4.05
CA SER A 187 9.69 3.66 -4.04
C SER A 187 9.15 3.21 -5.42
N PRO A 188 9.97 2.60 -6.32
CA PRO A 188 9.53 2.24 -7.67
C PRO A 188 8.43 1.17 -7.69
N VAL A 189 8.52 0.15 -6.81
CA VAL A 189 7.50 -0.90 -6.69
C VAL A 189 6.19 -0.32 -6.18
N THR A 190 6.24 0.56 -5.18
CA THR A 190 5.07 1.29 -4.67
C THR A 190 4.37 2.11 -5.76
N MET A 191 5.12 2.78 -6.63
CA MET A 191 4.52 3.51 -7.76
C MET A 191 3.85 2.57 -8.76
N LEU A 192 4.43 1.39 -9.02
CA LEU A 192 3.82 0.36 -9.86
C LEU A 192 2.50 -0.13 -9.24
N GLU A 193 2.51 -0.44 -7.95
CA GLU A 193 1.33 -0.88 -7.20
C GLU A 193 0.22 0.18 -7.21
N LEU A 194 0.57 1.46 -6.97
CA LEU A 194 -0.39 2.55 -7.08
C LEU A 194 -1.06 2.55 -8.47
N GLY A 195 -0.29 2.36 -9.54
CA GLY A 195 -0.83 2.25 -10.90
C GLY A 195 -1.77 1.06 -11.11
N ILE A 196 -1.52 -0.08 -10.45
CA ILE A 196 -2.40 -1.27 -10.50
C ILE A 196 -3.75 -0.97 -9.82
N TRP A 197 -3.73 -0.24 -8.71
CA TRP A 197 -4.88 -0.04 -7.84
C TRP A 197 -5.61 1.30 -8.04
N ALA A 198 -5.07 2.21 -8.84
CA ALA A 198 -5.56 3.58 -8.99
C ALA A 198 -7.04 3.70 -9.41
N GLU A 199 -7.53 2.79 -10.26
CA GLU A 199 -8.92 2.80 -10.72
C GLU A 199 -9.91 2.21 -9.71
N LEU A 200 -9.43 1.60 -8.62
CA LEU A 200 -10.30 1.01 -7.62
C LEU A 200 -10.54 2.00 -6.47
N GLU A 201 -11.80 2.13 -6.07
CA GLU A 201 -12.24 3.01 -4.99
C GLU A 201 -11.85 2.50 -3.59
N LYS A 202 -10.64 1.97 -3.39
CA LYS A 202 -10.13 1.50 -2.09
C LYS A 202 -8.77 2.08 -1.72
N VAL A 203 -8.26 3.02 -2.50
CA VAL A 203 -6.91 3.58 -2.32
C VAL A 203 -6.96 4.90 -1.56
N VAL A 204 -6.01 5.10 -0.65
CA VAL A 204 -5.71 6.40 -0.01
C VAL A 204 -4.20 6.61 -0.11
N VAL A 205 -3.76 7.81 -0.48
CA VAL A 205 -2.33 8.11 -0.68
C VAL A 205 -1.88 9.22 0.28
N CYS A 206 -0.71 9.04 0.88
CA CYS A 206 0.06 10.06 1.54
C CYS A 206 1.35 10.28 0.74
N CYS A 207 1.50 11.46 0.15
CA CYS A 207 2.69 11.83 -0.59
C CYS A 207 3.05 13.27 -0.27
N ASP A 208 4.16 13.46 0.46
CA ASP A 208 4.72 14.78 0.67
C ASP A 208 5.17 15.38 -0.68
N PRO A 209 4.94 16.68 -0.95
CA PRO A 209 5.39 17.34 -2.20
C PRO A 209 6.88 17.23 -2.47
N ARG A 210 7.71 17.01 -1.43
CA ARG A 210 9.17 16.84 -1.53
C ARG A 210 9.58 15.47 -2.07
N PHE A 211 8.68 14.49 -2.13
CA PHE A 211 8.97 13.20 -2.75
C PHE A 211 9.44 13.40 -4.21
N TRP A 212 10.54 12.74 -4.61
CA TRP A 212 11.24 13.03 -5.86
C TRP A 212 10.39 12.86 -7.15
N ARG A 213 9.33 12.04 -7.08
CA ARG A 213 8.31 11.88 -8.14
C ARG A 213 6.93 12.32 -7.69
N GLY A 214 6.84 13.18 -6.67
CA GLY A 214 5.61 13.68 -6.08
C GLY A 214 4.63 14.19 -7.12
N GLY A 215 5.06 15.03 -8.06
CA GLY A 215 4.20 15.54 -9.13
C GLY A 215 3.49 14.45 -9.96
N ASN A 216 4.15 13.30 -10.22
CA ASN A 216 3.51 12.18 -10.92
C ASN A 216 2.44 11.52 -10.06
N VAL A 217 2.74 11.30 -8.77
CA VAL A 217 1.79 10.75 -7.81
C VAL A 217 0.57 11.66 -7.67
N HIS A 218 0.76 12.97 -7.57
CA HIS A 218 -0.32 13.94 -7.43
C HIS A 218 -1.23 13.97 -8.66
N ILE A 219 -0.66 14.01 -9.86
CA ILE A 219 -1.44 13.99 -11.12
C ILE A 219 -2.23 12.69 -11.27
N VAL A 220 -1.66 11.55 -10.89
CA VAL A 220 -2.38 10.26 -10.90
C VAL A 220 -3.53 10.29 -9.89
N CYS A 221 -3.30 10.79 -8.67
CA CYS A 221 -4.36 10.87 -7.67
C CYS A 221 -5.49 11.79 -8.12
N GLU A 222 -5.17 12.95 -8.70
CA GLU A 222 -6.17 13.87 -9.28
C GLU A 222 -6.94 13.22 -10.42
N ARG A 223 -6.24 12.55 -11.35
CA ARG A 223 -6.86 11.91 -12.52
C ARG A 223 -7.87 10.83 -12.18
N TYR A 224 -7.63 10.10 -11.09
CA TYR A 224 -8.43 8.94 -10.68
C TYR A 224 -9.25 9.21 -9.41
N ASP A 225 -9.40 10.48 -9.02
CA ASP A 225 -10.17 10.89 -7.82
C ASP A 225 -9.72 10.17 -6.53
N ILE A 226 -8.42 9.89 -6.40
CA ILE A 226 -7.84 9.20 -5.24
C ILE A 226 -7.62 10.20 -4.11
N PRO A 227 -8.12 9.95 -2.89
CA PRO A 227 -7.81 10.77 -1.73
C PRO A 227 -6.31 10.85 -1.48
N LEU A 228 -5.77 12.07 -1.56
CA LEU A 228 -4.36 12.39 -1.36
C LEU A 228 -4.19 13.33 -0.17
N VAL A 229 -3.29 12.98 0.74
CA VAL A 229 -2.89 13.81 1.90
C VAL A 229 -1.39 14.10 1.87
N GLY A 230 -0.99 15.20 2.51
CA GLY A 230 0.40 15.68 2.46
C GLY A 230 1.32 15.09 3.54
N ASN A 231 0.75 14.50 4.60
CA ASN A 231 1.50 14.03 5.77
C ASN A 231 0.83 12.82 6.46
N PHE A 232 1.58 12.16 7.35
CA PHE A 232 1.10 10.96 8.04
C PHE A 232 -0.07 11.23 9.01
N GLU A 233 -0.10 12.41 9.66
CA GLU A 233 -1.17 12.77 10.61
C GLU A 233 -2.55 12.76 9.92
N GLU A 234 -2.61 13.22 8.67
CA GLU A 234 -3.82 13.23 7.84
C GLU A 234 -4.15 11.86 7.24
N LEU A 235 -3.18 10.95 7.15
CA LEU A 235 -3.38 9.63 6.55
C LEU A 235 -4.30 8.73 7.40
N VAL A 236 -4.09 8.72 8.72
CA VAL A 236 -4.91 7.92 9.65
C VAL A 236 -6.41 8.27 9.56
N PRO A 237 -6.84 9.55 9.66
CA PRO A 237 -8.25 9.90 9.51
C PRO A 237 -8.78 9.62 8.10
N ALA A 238 -7.97 9.76 7.04
CA ALA A 238 -8.37 9.43 5.67
C ALA A 238 -8.67 7.92 5.51
N ILE A 239 -7.83 7.05 6.08
CA ILE A 239 -8.09 5.59 6.13
C ILE A 239 -9.39 5.29 6.87
N LYS A 240 -9.59 5.90 8.05
CA LYS A 240 -10.82 5.71 8.84
C LYS A 240 -12.07 6.15 8.08
N LYS A 241 -11.99 7.29 7.37
CA LYS A 241 -13.07 7.78 6.50
C LYS A 241 -13.39 6.77 5.39
N MET A 242 -12.37 6.23 4.73
CA MET A 242 -12.54 5.20 3.69
C MET A 242 -13.19 3.92 4.26
N LEU A 243 -12.76 3.45 5.43
CA LEU A 243 -13.38 2.29 6.09
C LEU A 243 -14.88 2.52 6.36
N VAL A 244 -15.27 3.71 6.82
CA VAL A 244 -16.68 4.09 7.00
C VAL A 244 -17.43 4.12 5.67
N GLN A 245 -16.83 4.66 4.60
CA GLN A 245 -17.40 4.63 3.25
C GLN A 245 -17.60 3.20 2.73
N LYS A 246 -16.74 2.26 3.12
CA LYS A 246 -16.90 0.82 2.86
C LYS A 246 -17.94 0.14 3.76
N GLY A 247 -18.63 0.90 4.60
CA GLY A 247 -19.73 0.42 5.43
C GLY A 247 -19.31 -0.07 6.82
N MET A 248 -18.09 0.26 7.26
CA MET A 248 -17.68 -0.03 8.64
C MET A 248 -18.48 0.87 9.59
N GLN A 249 -19.20 0.24 10.52
CA GLN A 249 -19.94 0.91 11.58
C GLN A 249 -19.54 0.28 12.91
N LEU A 250 -19.23 1.13 13.89
CA LEU A 250 -18.87 0.69 15.24
C LEU A 250 -19.98 1.06 16.22
N ASP A 251 -20.22 0.21 17.21
CA ASP A 251 -21.11 0.50 18.31
C ASP A 251 -20.45 1.41 19.38
N LYS A 252 -21.14 1.65 20.50
CA LYS A 252 -20.64 2.52 21.58
C LYS A 252 -19.43 1.93 22.31
N GLN A 253 -19.17 0.64 22.14
CA GLN A 253 -18.08 -0.11 22.75
C GLN A 253 -16.87 -0.22 21.81
N GLY A 254 -17.00 0.24 20.56
CA GLY A 254 -15.96 0.15 19.53
C GLY A 254 -15.95 -1.18 18.78
N ASP A 255 -16.93 -2.04 19.02
CA ASP A 255 -17.10 -3.30 18.30
C ASP A 255 -17.81 -3.06 16.96
N LEU A 256 -17.61 -3.97 16.00
CA LEU A 256 -18.25 -3.90 14.70
C LEU A 256 -19.75 -4.19 14.81
N VAL A 257 -20.59 -3.34 14.21
CA VAL A 257 -22.03 -3.61 14.08
C VAL A 257 -22.24 -4.79 13.13
N GLY A 258 -22.64 -5.94 13.69
CA GLY A 258 -22.87 -7.19 12.96
C GLY A 258 -21.68 -8.16 12.97
N ALA A 259 -21.74 -9.19 12.13
CA ALA A 259 -20.71 -10.23 12.10
C ALA A 259 -19.36 -9.68 11.59
N ASN A 260 -18.27 -9.99 12.30
CA ASN A 260 -16.90 -9.64 11.90
C ASN A 260 -16.21 -10.80 11.18
N VAL A 261 -16.80 -11.24 10.07
CA VAL A 261 -16.34 -12.38 9.26
C VAL A 261 -15.91 -11.87 7.89
N HIS A 262 -14.77 -12.35 7.41
CA HIS A 262 -14.25 -12.05 6.08
C HIS A 262 -15.08 -12.73 5.00
N THR A 263 -15.30 -12.02 3.89
CA THR A 263 -15.79 -12.58 2.64
C THR A 263 -14.71 -12.41 1.61
N GLU A 264 -14.29 -13.50 0.98
CA GLU A 264 -13.26 -13.47 -0.05
C GLU A 264 -13.67 -12.54 -1.19
N LYS A 265 -12.79 -11.59 -1.51
CA LYS A 265 -13.02 -10.61 -2.57
C LYS A 265 -12.55 -11.21 -3.90
N PRO A 266 -13.37 -11.16 -4.97
CA PRO A 266 -12.93 -11.63 -6.28
C PRO A 266 -11.80 -10.76 -6.80
N LYS A 267 -10.96 -11.34 -7.68
CA LYS A 267 -9.90 -10.59 -8.35
C LYS A 267 -10.49 -9.45 -9.18
N PRO A 268 -9.86 -8.26 -9.19
CA PRO A 268 -10.29 -7.16 -10.03
C PRO A 268 -10.34 -7.58 -11.50
N VAL A 269 -11.49 -7.32 -12.14
CA VAL A 269 -11.67 -7.52 -13.58
C VAL A 269 -11.44 -6.19 -14.28
N LYS A 270 -10.83 -6.23 -15.48
CA LYS A 270 -10.58 -5.02 -16.26
C LYS A 270 -11.90 -4.31 -16.60
N LYS A 271 -11.94 -2.99 -16.43
CA LYS A 271 -13.11 -2.14 -16.72
C LYS A 271 -13.70 -2.39 -18.10
N ALA A 272 -12.88 -2.49 -19.15
CA ALA A 272 -13.32 -2.76 -20.51
C ALA A 272 -14.09 -4.10 -20.66
N ILE A 273 -13.75 -5.11 -19.85
CA ILE A 273 -14.49 -6.38 -19.84
C ILE A 273 -15.85 -6.17 -19.20
N LEU A 274 -15.90 -5.50 -18.03
CA LEU A 274 -17.14 -5.19 -17.33
C LEU A 274 -18.08 -4.33 -18.18
N GLU A 275 -17.56 -3.33 -18.90
CA GLU A 275 -18.35 -2.46 -19.80
C GLU A 275 -18.95 -3.25 -20.97
N LYS A 276 -18.19 -4.21 -21.54
CA LYS A 276 -18.69 -5.10 -22.58
C LYS A 276 -19.80 -6.01 -22.06
N GLU A 277 -19.60 -6.63 -20.91
CA GLU A 277 -20.60 -7.49 -20.27
C GLU A 277 -21.86 -6.70 -19.93
N ASN A 278 -21.73 -5.49 -19.39
CA ASN A 278 -22.86 -4.63 -19.08
C ASN A 278 -23.64 -4.23 -20.34
N THR A 279 -22.95 -3.90 -21.42
CA THR A 279 -23.59 -3.58 -22.71
C THR A 279 -24.39 -4.76 -23.25
N GLU A 280 -23.84 -5.97 -23.18
CA GLU A 280 -24.53 -7.19 -23.61
C GLU A 280 -25.74 -7.52 -22.72
N LEU A 281 -25.60 -7.36 -21.40
CA LEU A 281 -26.72 -7.53 -20.46
C LEU A 281 -27.85 -6.53 -20.73
N LEU A 282 -27.52 -5.26 -20.99
CA LEU A 282 -28.53 -4.25 -21.33
C LEU A 282 -29.29 -4.60 -22.61
N LYS A 283 -28.61 -5.17 -23.61
CA LYS A 283 -29.26 -5.66 -24.83
C LYS A 283 -30.22 -6.81 -24.54
N GLN A 284 -29.79 -7.81 -23.77
CA GLN A 284 -30.63 -8.95 -23.40
C GLN A 284 -31.88 -8.51 -22.61
N VAL A 285 -31.72 -7.57 -21.69
CA VAL A 285 -32.84 -6.98 -20.95
C VAL A 285 -33.82 -6.29 -21.91
N ALA A 286 -33.32 -5.52 -22.89
CA ALA A 286 -34.18 -4.87 -23.88
C ALA A 286 -34.95 -5.87 -24.75
N ASP A 287 -34.30 -6.95 -25.20
CA ASP A 287 -34.92 -8.01 -26.00
C ASP A 287 -36.03 -8.73 -25.21
N LEU A 288 -35.76 -9.09 -23.95
CA LEU A 288 -36.76 -9.70 -23.06
C LEU A 288 -37.95 -8.77 -22.80
N GLN A 289 -37.71 -7.47 -22.60
CA GLN A 289 -38.78 -6.47 -22.43
C GLN A 289 -39.62 -6.31 -23.70
N ALA A 290 -39.04 -6.49 -24.89
CA ALA A 290 -39.78 -6.48 -26.15
C ALA A 290 -40.66 -7.73 -26.29
N GLN A 291 -40.13 -8.91 -25.96
CA GLN A 291 -40.89 -10.17 -25.97
C GLN A 291 -42.05 -10.14 -24.97
N LEU A 292 -41.81 -9.65 -23.76
CA LEU A 292 -42.86 -9.54 -22.74
C LEU A 292 -44.00 -8.64 -23.22
N ARG A 293 -43.67 -7.50 -23.86
CA ARG A 293 -44.66 -6.59 -24.45
C ARG A 293 -45.50 -7.25 -25.55
N GLN A 294 -44.90 -8.13 -26.34
CA GLN A 294 -45.61 -8.90 -27.38
C GLN A 294 -46.54 -9.98 -26.79
N LEU A 295 -46.22 -10.51 -25.60
CA LEU A 295 -47.05 -11.51 -24.92
C LEU A 295 -48.15 -10.89 -24.05
N SER A 296 -47.98 -9.64 -23.61
CA SER A 296 -48.93 -8.92 -22.75
C SER A 296 -49.92 -8.01 -23.49
N GLY A 297 -49.73 -7.83 -24.81
CA GLY A 297 -50.62 -7.06 -25.68
C GLY A 297 -51.42 -7.97 -26.59
#